data_AF-A0A6M2DXN6-F1
#
_entry.id   AF-A0A6M2DXN6-F1
#
_cell.length_a   1.000
_cell.length_b   1.000
_cell.length_c   1.000
_cell.angle_alpha   90.00
_cell.angle_beta   90.00
_cell.angle_gamma   90.00
#
_symmetry.space_group_name_H-M   'P 1'
#
loop_
_entity.id
_entity.type
_entity.pdbx_description
1 polymer ?
#
loop_
_entity_poly.entity_id
_entity_poly.type
_entity_poly.pdbx_seq_one_letter_code
_entity_poly.pdbx_strand_id
1 'polypeptide(L)'
;MKFYGLIFVLCFATFSTCSPVGKTNKAIEVKVFGSASEFFKKYPNAQPIEATHNDDGKAVFEYGARVNHDKLMASASDVYTAPSRQDAAIDFNYPGEAPYSITYAKFTVQQDSGVGKVYIVSGGEGQTSLNWAIVSEGIKEAQYTYDIYSIVYV
;
A
#
# COMPACT_ATOMS: atom_id res chain seq x y z
N MET A 1 31.81 63.88 -6.58
CA MET A 1 30.62 63.40 -7.30
C MET A 1 30.60 61.88 -7.22
N LYS A 2 29.48 61.31 -6.78
CA LYS A 2 29.27 59.88 -6.50
C LYS A 2 28.98 59.14 -7.81
N PHE A 3 29.73 58.08 -8.13
CA PHE A 3 29.36 57.12 -9.16
C PHE A 3 28.84 55.86 -8.47
N TYR A 4 27.54 55.63 -8.57
CA TYR A 4 26.87 54.39 -8.15
C TYR A 4 27.05 53.37 -9.27
N GLY A 5 27.87 52.34 -9.05
CA GLY A 5 27.92 51.15 -9.89
C GLY A 5 26.73 50.25 -9.56
N LEU A 6 25.75 50.20 -10.46
CA LEU A 6 24.54 49.40 -10.35
C LEU A 6 24.84 47.93 -10.68
N ILE A 7 24.40 47.06 -9.79
CA ILE A 7 24.46 45.59 -9.79
C ILE A 7 23.57 45.01 -10.89
N PHE A 8 24.05 43.97 -11.59
CA PHE A 8 23.19 42.93 -12.18
C PHE A 8 23.93 41.58 -12.14
N VAL A 9 23.86 40.91 -10.99
CA VAL A 9 24.28 39.50 -10.85
C VAL A 9 23.08 38.63 -11.24
N LEU A 10 23.13 38.06 -12.43
CA LEU A 10 22.21 37.02 -12.90
C LEU A 10 22.49 35.73 -12.13
N CYS A 11 21.79 35.55 -11.00
CA CYS A 11 21.76 34.29 -10.29
C CYS A 11 20.75 33.37 -10.98
N PHE A 12 21.21 32.57 -11.94
CA PHE A 12 20.46 31.43 -12.47
C PHE A 12 20.45 30.32 -11.41
N ALA A 13 19.55 30.43 -10.44
CA ALA A 13 19.21 29.32 -9.57
C ALA A 13 18.25 28.40 -10.34
N THR A 14 18.79 27.43 -11.08
CA THR A 14 18.02 26.27 -11.51
C THR A 14 17.73 25.43 -10.26
N PHE A 15 16.68 25.81 -9.54
CA PHE A 15 16.01 24.90 -8.63
C PHE A 15 15.44 23.77 -9.47
N SER A 16 16.20 22.68 -9.59
CA SER A 16 15.63 21.37 -9.87
C SER A 16 14.70 21.06 -8.72
N THR A 17 13.44 21.46 -8.86
CA THR A 17 12.35 20.99 -8.03
C THR A 17 12.24 19.50 -8.29
N CYS A 18 12.91 18.71 -7.45
CA CYS A 18 12.47 17.36 -7.17
C CYS A 18 11.03 17.53 -6.67
N SER A 19 10.05 17.35 -7.56
CA SER A 19 8.66 17.38 -7.18
C SER A 19 8.50 16.37 -6.06
N PRO A 20 7.97 16.77 -4.88
CA PRO A 20 7.65 15.81 -3.86
C PRO A 20 6.72 14.78 -4.51
N VAL A 21 7.12 13.51 -4.41
CA VAL A 21 6.29 12.35 -4.74
C VAL A 21 4.89 12.67 -4.24
N GLY A 22 3.95 12.76 -5.18
CA GLY A 22 2.62 13.29 -4.93
C GLY A 22 1.99 12.62 -3.72
N LYS A 23 1.40 13.44 -2.84
CA LYS A 23 0.51 12.97 -1.78
C LYS A 23 -0.59 12.12 -2.42
N THR A 24 -0.44 10.80 -2.40
CA THR A 24 -1.54 9.90 -2.72
C THR A 24 -2.37 9.74 -1.46
N ASN A 25 -3.66 10.03 -1.61
CA ASN A 25 -4.67 9.79 -0.58
C ASN A 25 -4.51 8.36 -0.06
N LYS A 26 -4.49 8.20 1.28
CA LYS A 26 -4.36 6.90 1.97
C LYS A 26 -5.21 5.83 1.27
N ALA A 27 -4.56 4.88 0.60
CA ALA A 27 -5.20 3.68 0.04
C ALA A 27 -5.49 2.64 1.14
N ILE A 28 -4.88 2.81 2.33
CA ILE A 28 -5.23 2.01 3.50
C ILE A 28 -6.38 2.66 4.25
N GLU A 29 -7.52 1.98 4.28
CA GLU A 29 -8.58 2.22 5.25
C GLU A 29 -8.67 1.01 6.17
N VAL A 30 -8.00 1.08 7.33
CA VAL A 30 -8.03 -0.01 8.32
C VAL A 30 -9.45 -0.13 8.88
N LYS A 31 -10.21 -1.09 8.34
CA LYS A 31 -11.51 -1.48 8.90
C LYS A 31 -11.29 -2.66 9.83
N VAL A 32 -11.37 -2.41 11.13
CA VAL A 32 -11.31 -3.47 12.14
C VAL A 32 -12.58 -4.30 12.06
N PHE A 33 -12.45 -5.58 11.74
CA PHE A 33 -13.51 -6.58 11.88
C PHE A 33 -13.40 -7.24 13.25
N GLY A 34 -14.51 -7.63 13.86
CA GLY A 34 -14.50 -8.30 15.16
C GLY A 34 -14.15 -9.79 15.07
N SER A 35 -14.26 -10.40 13.88
CA SER A 35 -13.88 -11.80 13.64
C SER A 35 -13.68 -12.12 12.16
N ALA A 36 -13.00 -13.22 11.86
CA ALA A 36 -12.91 -13.79 10.51
C ALA A 36 -14.29 -14.13 9.91
N SER A 37 -15.25 -14.53 10.74
CA SER A 37 -16.61 -14.85 10.26
C SER A 37 -17.34 -13.63 9.70
N GLU A 38 -17.19 -12.47 10.34
CA GLU A 38 -17.75 -11.20 9.84
C GLU A 38 -17.13 -10.78 8.51
N PHE A 39 -15.82 -11.02 8.36
CA PHE A 39 -15.10 -10.78 7.12
C PHE A 39 -15.69 -11.59 5.95
N PHE A 40 -15.83 -12.91 6.10
CA PHE A 40 -16.37 -13.75 5.02
C PHE A 40 -17.85 -13.53 4.72
N LYS A 41 -18.65 -13.06 5.69
CA LYS A 41 -20.03 -12.63 5.41
C LYS A 41 -20.07 -11.40 4.51
N LYS A 42 -19.13 -10.48 4.69
CA LYS A 42 -19.03 -9.26 3.89
C LYS A 42 -18.40 -9.51 2.53
N TYR A 43 -17.40 -10.40 2.46
CA TYR A 43 -16.64 -10.71 1.25
C TYR A 43 -16.64 -12.22 0.97
N PRO A 44 -17.78 -12.79 0.52
CA PRO A 44 -17.91 -14.24 0.32
C PRO A 44 -17.02 -14.79 -0.81
N ASN A 45 -16.58 -13.93 -1.72
CA ASN A 45 -15.74 -14.31 -2.87
C ASN A 45 -14.24 -14.06 -2.65
N ALA A 46 -13.84 -13.70 -1.42
CA ALA A 46 -12.46 -13.38 -1.11
C ALA A 46 -11.54 -14.58 -1.39
N GLN A 47 -10.47 -14.36 -2.17
CA GLN A 47 -9.54 -15.41 -2.58
C GLN A 47 -8.27 -15.33 -1.73
N PRO A 48 -7.79 -16.43 -1.11
CA PRO A 48 -6.58 -16.40 -0.31
C PRO A 48 -5.34 -16.15 -1.20
N ILE A 49 -4.37 -15.41 -0.65
CA ILE A 49 -3.03 -15.25 -1.20
C ILE A 49 -2.06 -15.98 -0.29
N GLU A 50 -1.26 -16.86 -0.87
CA GLU A 50 -0.18 -17.52 -0.14
C GLU A 50 0.98 -16.54 0.08
N ALA A 51 1.62 -16.64 1.24
CA ALA A 51 2.82 -15.85 1.50
C ALA A 51 3.97 -16.34 0.61
N THR A 52 4.61 -15.42 -0.12
CA THR A 52 5.84 -15.73 -0.85
C THR A 52 7.00 -15.98 0.11
N HIS A 53 7.00 -15.28 1.25
CA HIS A 53 7.99 -15.41 2.31
C HIS A 53 7.32 -15.34 3.67
N ASN A 54 7.68 -16.23 4.59
CA ASN A 54 7.10 -16.29 5.93
C ASN A 54 8.19 -16.64 6.95
N ASP A 55 8.57 -15.64 7.73
CA ASP A 55 9.41 -15.79 8.91
C ASP A 55 8.54 -15.65 10.16
N ASP A 56 9.00 -16.17 11.30
CA ASP A 56 8.29 -16.05 12.57
C ASP A 56 7.89 -14.59 12.87
N GLY A 57 6.59 -14.30 12.73
CA GLY A 57 6.00 -12.98 12.96
C GLY A 57 6.04 -12.00 11.78
N LYS A 58 6.60 -12.36 10.61
CA LYS A 58 6.61 -11.51 9.40
C LYS A 58 6.34 -12.30 8.13
N ALA A 59 5.34 -11.91 7.36
CA ALA A 59 5.08 -12.48 6.05
C ALA A 59 5.04 -11.43 4.93
N VAL A 60 5.46 -11.85 3.75
CA VAL A 60 5.41 -11.07 2.52
C VAL A 60 4.44 -11.76 1.57
N PHE A 61 3.50 -10.97 1.06
CA PHE A 61 2.51 -11.39 0.08
C PHE A 61 2.75 -10.61 -1.20
N GLU A 62 2.92 -11.32 -2.30
CA GLU A 62 3.09 -10.71 -3.61
C GLU A 62 1.97 -11.15 -4.53
N TYR A 63 1.56 -10.22 -5.39
CA TYR A 63 0.50 -10.47 -6.34
C TYR A 63 0.85 -9.83 -7.68
N GLY A 64 0.74 -10.60 -8.76
CA GLY A 64 1.18 -10.21 -10.10
C GLY A 64 2.71 -10.22 -10.25
N ALA A 65 3.21 -9.52 -11.27
CA ALA A 65 4.63 -9.45 -11.60
C ALA A 65 5.04 -8.07 -12.10
N ARG A 66 6.26 -7.65 -11.78
CA ARG A 66 6.83 -6.40 -12.27
C ARG A 66 7.04 -6.46 -13.77
N VAL A 67 6.64 -5.41 -14.49
CA VAL A 67 6.88 -5.27 -15.93
C VAL A 67 7.73 -4.04 -16.24
N ASN A 68 8.35 -4.03 -17.42
CA ASN A 68 9.08 -2.87 -17.90
C ASN A 68 8.16 -1.65 -17.95
N HIS A 69 8.65 -0.51 -17.46
CA HIS A 69 7.92 0.77 -17.34
C HIS A 69 6.87 0.83 -16.21
N ASP A 70 6.87 -0.12 -15.28
CA ASP A 70 6.11 0.02 -14.03
C ASP A 70 6.45 1.31 -13.29
N LYS A 71 5.41 1.97 -12.79
CA LYS A 71 5.52 3.10 -11.87
C LYS A 71 5.00 2.69 -10.50
N LEU A 72 5.70 3.11 -9.46
CA LEU A 72 5.18 3.03 -8.09
C LEU A 72 4.01 4.02 -7.97
N MET A 73 2.80 3.50 -7.80
CA MET A 73 1.59 4.31 -7.72
C MET A 73 1.21 4.64 -6.29
N ALA A 74 1.42 3.70 -5.37
CA ALA A 74 1.13 3.89 -3.96
C ALA A 74 2.08 3.09 -3.10
N SER A 75 2.53 3.70 -2.01
CA SER A 75 3.30 3.04 -0.97
C SER A 75 2.99 3.70 0.37
N ALA A 76 2.76 2.90 1.40
CA ALA A 76 2.75 3.40 2.77
C ALA A 76 3.05 2.28 3.76
N SER A 77 3.37 2.71 4.97
CA SER A 77 3.49 1.85 6.14
C SER A 77 2.70 2.47 7.27
N ASP A 78 2.01 1.64 8.05
CA ASP A 78 1.22 2.07 9.20
C ASP A 78 1.14 0.92 10.22
N VAL A 79 0.72 1.24 11.44
CA VAL A 79 0.70 0.33 12.58
C VAL A 79 -0.69 0.33 13.19
N TYR A 80 -1.22 -0.85 13.44
CA TYR A 80 -2.47 -1.06 14.12
C TYR A 80 -2.19 -1.61 15.51
N THR A 81 -2.74 -0.96 16.53
CA THR A 81 -2.64 -1.40 17.93
C THR A 81 -4.04 -1.57 18.51
N ALA A 82 -4.34 -2.77 19.00
CA ALA A 82 -5.58 -3.10 19.66
C ALA A 82 -5.47 -2.92 21.19
N PRO A 83 -6.56 -2.53 21.88
CA PRO A 83 -6.56 -2.39 23.34
C PRO A 83 -6.37 -3.73 24.07
N SER A 84 -6.80 -4.83 23.45
CA SER A 84 -6.64 -6.21 23.91
C SER A 84 -6.36 -7.13 22.71
N ARG A 85 -5.84 -8.35 22.96
CA ARG A 85 -5.74 -9.36 21.89
C ARG A 85 -7.12 -9.66 21.34
N GLN A 86 -7.27 -9.52 20.04
CA GLN A 86 -8.54 -9.75 19.35
C GLN A 86 -8.30 -10.17 17.91
N ASP A 87 -9.28 -10.85 17.34
CA ASP A 87 -9.28 -11.13 15.92
C ASP A 87 -9.59 -9.83 15.18
N ALA A 88 -8.83 -9.57 14.13
CA ALA A 88 -9.03 -8.39 13.32
C ALA A 88 -8.84 -8.76 11.86
N ALA A 89 -9.67 -8.17 11.01
CA ALA A 89 -9.29 -7.99 9.63
C ALA A 89 -8.90 -6.55 9.38
N ILE A 90 -7.96 -6.35 8.45
CA ILE A 90 -7.45 -5.05 8.03
C ILE A 90 -7.72 -4.96 6.54
N ASP A 91 -8.77 -4.24 6.16
CA ASP A 91 -9.07 -3.93 4.76
C ASP A 91 -8.08 -2.90 4.23
N PHE A 92 -7.76 -3.02 2.94
CA PHE A 92 -7.09 -1.96 2.22
C PHE A 92 -7.68 -1.87 0.82
N ASN A 93 -7.93 -0.65 0.38
CA ASN A 93 -8.64 -0.36 -0.83
C ASN A 93 -7.88 0.70 -1.62
N TYR A 94 -7.18 0.25 -2.65
CA TYR A 94 -6.58 1.12 -3.64
C TYR A 94 -7.57 1.32 -4.79
N PRO A 95 -8.18 2.51 -4.94
CA PRO A 95 -9.14 2.76 -6.02
C PRO A 95 -8.46 2.95 -7.40
N GLY A 96 -7.13 3.19 -7.37
CA GLY A 96 -6.29 3.60 -8.49
C GLY A 96 -6.87 4.67 -9.40
N GLU A 97 -6.24 4.85 -10.56
CA GLU A 97 -6.54 5.94 -11.48
C GLU A 97 -6.32 5.49 -12.93
N ALA A 98 -7.31 5.69 -13.80
CA ALA A 98 -7.14 5.46 -15.22
C ALA A 98 -6.14 6.48 -15.81
N PRO A 99 -5.27 6.11 -16.77
CA PRO A 99 -5.26 4.85 -17.52
C PRO A 99 -4.33 3.77 -16.94
N TYR A 100 -3.97 3.84 -15.65
CA TYR A 100 -3.03 2.90 -15.06
C TYR A 100 -3.71 1.57 -14.72
N SER A 101 -3.04 0.47 -15.09
CA SER A 101 -3.42 -0.89 -14.74
C SER A 101 -2.40 -1.48 -13.79
N ILE A 102 -2.88 -2.08 -12.70
CA ILE A 102 -2.05 -2.75 -11.70
C ILE A 102 -1.36 -3.95 -12.34
N THR A 103 -0.07 -4.06 -12.09
CA THR A 103 0.81 -5.13 -12.60
C THR A 103 1.39 -5.93 -11.45
N TYR A 104 1.73 -5.27 -10.34
CA TYR A 104 2.31 -5.91 -9.17
C TYR A 104 1.92 -5.17 -7.88
N ALA A 105 1.60 -5.94 -6.86
CA ALA A 105 1.40 -5.47 -5.51
C ALA A 105 2.21 -6.32 -4.53
N LYS A 106 2.83 -5.66 -3.55
CA LYS A 106 3.55 -6.30 -2.46
C LYS A 106 2.98 -5.82 -1.15
N PHE A 107 2.67 -6.77 -0.28
CA PHE A 107 2.33 -6.52 1.10
C PHE A 107 3.36 -7.15 2.01
N THR A 108 3.66 -6.47 3.10
CA THR A 108 4.44 -7.04 4.20
C THR A 108 3.67 -6.82 5.47
N VAL A 109 3.38 -7.90 6.18
CA VAL A 109 2.77 -7.89 7.50
C VAL A 109 3.81 -8.32 8.50
N GLN A 110 3.87 -7.61 9.63
CA GLN A 110 4.56 -8.08 10.82
C GLN A 110 3.59 -8.00 12.00
N GLN A 111 3.45 -9.09 12.76
CA GLN A 111 2.47 -9.20 13.83
C GLN A 111 3.12 -9.72 15.11
N ASP A 112 2.53 -9.38 16.25
CA ASP A 112 2.94 -9.85 17.58
C ASP A 112 2.57 -11.32 17.88
N SER A 113 1.83 -11.93 16.96
CA SER A 113 1.42 -13.33 16.96
C SER A 113 1.50 -13.88 15.52
N GLY A 114 1.19 -15.17 15.32
CA GLY A 114 1.32 -15.81 14.01
C GLY A 114 0.71 -14.96 12.88
N VAL A 115 1.43 -14.87 11.76
CA VAL A 115 1.02 -13.98 10.68
C VAL A 115 -0.30 -14.46 10.08
N GLY A 116 -1.29 -13.56 10.02
CA GLY A 116 -2.61 -13.83 9.49
C GLY A 116 -2.62 -14.15 8.00
N LYS A 117 -3.80 -14.48 7.49
CA LYS A 117 -4.01 -14.83 6.08
C LYS A 117 -4.43 -13.60 5.30
N VAL A 118 -3.86 -13.40 4.11
CA VAL A 118 -4.26 -12.31 3.22
C VAL A 118 -5.22 -12.83 2.16
N TYR A 119 -6.21 -12.02 1.83
CA TYR A 119 -7.22 -12.30 0.83
C TYR A 119 -7.36 -11.15 -0.16
N ILE A 120 -7.52 -11.46 -1.44
CA ILE A 120 -8.03 -10.51 -2.44
C ILE A 120 -9.54 -10.48 -2.33
N VAL A 121 -10.08 -9.31 -2.02
CA VAL A 121 -11.52 -9.08 -1.91
C VAL A 121 -12.11 -8.75 -3.27
N SER A 122 -11.44 -7.88 -4.03
CA SER A 122 -11.84 -7.45 -5.37
C SER A 122 -10.70 -6.73 -6.08
N GLY A 123 -10.81 -6.53 -7.39
CA GLY A 123 -9.74 -5.87 -8.15
C GLY A 123 -8.65 -6.85 -8.58
N GLY A 124 -7.49 -6.32 -8.96
CA GLY A 124 -6.31 -7.14 -9.21
C GLY A 124 -5.45 -6.72 -10.39
N GLU A 125 -4.63 -7.65 -10.87
CA GLU A 125 -3.75 -7.47 -12.03
C GLU A 125 -4.61 -7.20 -13.27
N GLY A 126 -4.17 -6.27 -14.12
CA GLY A 126 -4.95 -5.87 -15.29
C GLY A 126 -6.11 -4.91 -14.96
N GLN A 127 -6.33 -4.57 -13.70
CA GLN A 127 -7.41 -3.67 -13.26
C GLN A 127 -6.83 -2.37 -12.67
N THR A 128 -7.68 -1.35 -12.58
CA THR A 128 -7.28 -0.05 -12.01
C THR A 128 -7.32 -0.04 -10.48
N SER A 129 -8.00 -1.00 -9.86
CA SER A 129 -8.23 -1.03 -8.41
C SER A 129 -7.83 -2.37 -7.81
N LEU A 130 -7.48 -2.35 -6.52
CA LEU A 130 -7.14 -3.54 -5.74
C LEU A 130 -7.66 -3.36 -4.32
N ASN A 131 -8.46 -4.34 -3.87
CA ASN A 131 -8.91 -4.45 -2.50
C ASN A 131 -8.44 -5.80 -1.94
N TRP A 132 -7.73 -5.75 -0.84
CA TRP A 132 -7.30 -6.92 -0.09
C TRP A 132 -7.63 -6.75 1.39
N ALA A 133 -7.56 -7.86 2.11
CA ALA A 133 -7.70 -7.83 3.54
C ALA A 133 -6.78 -8.86 4.18
N ILE A 134 -6.19 -8.48 5.29
CA ILE A 134 -5.49 -9.41 6.18
C ILE A 134 -6.50 -9.85 7.21
N VAL A 135 -6.60 -11.14 7.50
CA VAL A 135 -7.41 -11.68 8.59
C VAL A 135 -6.46 -12.37 9.57
N SER A 136 -6.40 -11.85 10.79
CA SER A 136 -5.52 -12.35 11.83
C SER A 136 -6.28 -12.65 13.10
N GLU A 137 -5.84 -13.68 13.81
CA GLU A 137 -6.45 -14.13 15.06
C GLU A 137 -5.60 -13.69 16.25
N GLY A 138 -6.24 -13.15 17.30
CA GLY A 138 -5.58 -12.83 18.57
C GLY A 138 -4.45 -11.80 18.52
N ILE A 139 -4.47 -10.85 17.58
CA ILE A 139 -3.42 -9.83 17.44
C ILE A 139 -3.59 -8.71 18.45
N LYS A 140 -2.46 -8.15 18.92
CA LYS A 140 -2.42 -6.89 19.68
C LYS A 140 -1.78 -5.77 18.86
N GLU A 141 -0.80 -6.12 18.04
CA GLU A 141 -0.10 -5.16 17.20
C GLU A 141 0.16 -5.79 15.82
N ALA A 142 -0.09 -5.00 14.77
CA ALA A 142 0.25 -5.36 13.41
C ALA A 142 0.86 -4.16 12.70
N GLN A 143 2.09 -4.31 12.23
CA GLN A 143 2.70 -3.39 11.29
C GLN A 143 2.46 -3.90 9.87
N TYR A 144 2.12 -2.98 8.97
CA TYR A 144 1.85 -3.31 7.59
C TYR A 144 2.52 -2.29 6.68
N THR A 145 3.06 -2.80 5.58
CA THR A 145 3.68 -2.01 4.52
C THR A 145 3.19 -2.53 3.18
N TYR A 146 2.86 -1.63 2.27
CA TYR A 146 2.44 -1.99 0.93
C TYR A 146 3.15 -1.17 -0.13
N ASP A 147 3.36 -1.78 -1.29
CA ASP A 147 3.79 -1.13 -2.52
C ASP A 147 2.90 -1.61 -3.67
N ILE A 148 2.37 -0.68 -4.47
CA ILE A 148 1.56 -0.97 -5.67
C ILE A 148 2.22 -0.35 -6.89
N TYR A 149 2.42 -1.17 -7.91
CA TYR A 149 2.99 -0.80 -9.19
C TYR A 149 1.97 -0.97 -10.31
N SER A 150 2.05 -0.07 -11.28
CA SER A 150 1.13 -0.07 -12.42
C SER A 150 1.80 0.50 -13.67
N ILE A 151 1.23 0.15 -14.82
CA ILE A 151 1.65 0.62 -16.14
C ILE A 151 0.47 1.25 -16.88
N VAL A 152 0.76 2.07 -17.89
CA VAL A 152 -0.23 2.46 -18.90
C VAL A 152 -0.04 1.56 -20.11
N TYR A 153 -1.08 0.83 -20.51
CA TYR A 153 -1.09 0.20 -21.83
C TYR A 153 -1.31 1.29 -22.87
N VAL A 154 -0.28 1.52 -23.70
CA VAL A 154 -0.31 2.46 -24.82
C VAL A 154 -0.61 1.70 -26.10
#